data_AF-A0A7S1CZW7-F1
#
_entry.id   AF-A0A7S1CZW7-F1
#
_cell.length_a   1.000
_cell.length_b   1.000
_cell.length_c   1.000
_cell.angle_alpha   90.00
_cell.angle_beta   90.00
_cell.angle_gamma   90.00
#
_symmetry.space_group_name_H-M   'P 1'
#
loop_
_entity.id
_entity.type
_entity.pdbx_description
1 polymer ?
#
loop_
_entity_poly.entity_id
_entity_poly.type
_entity_poly.pdbx_seq_one_letter_code
_entity_poly.pdbx_strand_id
1 'polypeptide(L)'
;VAVIVTYADVFVGAPFRLLGGFAFDRARGKPVTLDVGFGPFKTRVIGPPEEKSEEAVGSTESFIDFENTSPVNLVIVLTSGAVKLAGEGLKISREVIEAADLFVGRYLVLLATAYIGLKFLHFKIFPDFPPF
;
A
#
# COMPACT_ATOMS: atom_id res chain seq x y z
N VAL A 1 14.80 8.17 1.70
CA VAL A 1 14.38 6.88 1.11
C VAL A 1 12.89 6.86 0.85
N ALA A 2 12.05 7.19 1.83
CA ALA A 2 10.59 7.27 1.67
C ALA A 2 10.16 8.05 0.41
N VAL A 3 10.66 9.28 0.21
CA VAL A 3 10.35 10.12 -0.96
C VAL A 3 10.55 9.42 -2.31
N ILE A 4 11.66 8.67 -2.47
CA ILE A 4 11.97 7.97 -3.73
C ILE A 4 10.97 6.83 -3.96
N VAL A 5 10.62 6.10 -2.89
CA VAL A 5 9.64 5.01 -2.93
C VAL A 5 8.24 5.55 -3.20
N THR A 6 7.88 6.70 -2.61
CA THR A 6 6.63 7.39 -2.88
C THR A 6 6.54 7.79 -4.34
N TYR A 7 7.60 8.35 -4.94
CA TYR A 7 7.63 8.66 -6.37
C TYR A 7 7.58 7.42 -7.27
N ALA A 8 8.28 6.34 -6.90
CA ALA A 8 8.23 5.08 -7.63
C ALA A 8 6.80 4.49 -7.62
N ASP A 9 6.10 4.52 -6.49
CA ASP A 9 4.70 4.11 -6.43
C ASP A 9 3.78 5.04 -7.23
N VAL A 10 3.99 6.36 -7.20
CA VAL A 10 3.15 7.31 -7.96
C VAL A 10 3.33 7.15 -9.48
N PHE A 11 4.56 6.99 -9.97
CA PHE A 11 4.83 6.94 -11.41
C PHE A 11 4.76 5.53 -12.01
N VAL A 12 4.92 4.47 -11.22
CA VAL A 12 4.93 3.09 -11.71
C VAL A 12 3.82 2.27 -11.06
N GLY A 13 3.70 2.33 -9.74
CA GLY A 13 2.69 1.58 -8.99
C GLY A 13 1.25 1.99 -9.32
N ALA A 14 0.96 3.28 -9.40
CA ALA A 14 -0.38 3.79 -9.67
C ALA A 14 -0.84 3.49 -11.11
N PRO A 15 -0.02 3.69 -12.16
CA PRO A 15 -0.37 3.22 -13.51
C PRO A 15 -0.56 1.71 -13.59
N PHE A 16 0.26 0.91 -12.88
CA PHE A 16 0.11 -0.54 -12.88
C PHE A 16 -1.18 -1.00 -12.18
N ARG A 17 -1.58 -0.35 -11.09
CA ARG A 17 -2.88 -0.60 -10.44
C ARG A 17 -4.05 -0.21 -11.33
N LEU A 18 -3.98 0.94 -11.99
CA LEU A 18 -5.07 1.44 -12.84
C LEU A 18 -5.20 0.64 -14.14
N LEU A 19 -4.11 0.43 -14.87
CA LEU A 19 -4.14 -0.29 -16.16
C LEU A 19 -4.30 -1.80 -15.97
N GLY A 20 -3.61 -2.37 -14.98
CA GLY A 20 -3.76 -3.79 -14.61
C GLY A 20 -5.16 -4.07 -14.06
N GLY A 21 -5.68 -3.21 -13.18
CA GLY A 21 -7.05 -3.31 -12.67
C GLY A 21 -8.11 -3.17 -13.75
N PHE A 22 -7.98 -2.18 -14.64
CA PHE A 22 -8.90 -1.97 -15.75
C PHE A 22 -8.97 -3.17 -16.70
N ALA A 23 -7.81 -3.70 -17.12
CA ALA A 23 -7.75 -4.85 -18.03
C ALA A 23 -8.26 -6.14 -17.36
N PHE A 24 -7.98 -6.33 -16.08
CA PHE A 24 -8.42 -7.48 -15.29
C PHE A 24 -9.95 -7.49 -15.07
N ASP A 25 -10.52 -6.35 -14.67
CA ASP A 25 -11.96 -6.22 -14.45
C ASP A 25 -12.73 -6.35 -15.78
N ARG A 26 -12.21 -5.75 -16.87
CA ARG A 26 -12.77 -5.87 -18.22
C ARG A 26 -12.75 -7.30 -18.75
N ALA A 27 -11.67 -8.05 -18.53
CA ALA A 27 -11.56 -9.43 -19.00
C ALA A 27 -12.46 -10.40 -18.22
N ARG A 28 -12.88 -10.03 -17.00
CA ARG A 28 -13.81 -10.80 -16.16
C ARG A 28 -15.28 -10.42 -16.37
N GLY A 29 -15.57 -9.45 -17.24
CA GLY A 29 -16.94 -8.96 -17.46
C GLY A 29 -17.56 -8.25 -16.26
N LYS A 30 -16.79 -8.01 -15.19
CA LYS A 30 -17.23 -7.29 -13.99
C LYS A 30 -17.18 -5.78 -14.23
N PRO A 31 -18.05 -5.00 -13.57
CA PRO A 31 -18.00 -3.53 -13.68
C PRO A 31 -16.62 -3.03 -13.23
N VAL A 32 -16.02 -2.16 -14.03
CA VAL A 32 -14.65 -1.70 -13.83
C VAL A 32 -14.58 -0.83 -12.59
N THR A 33 -13.82 -1.29 -11.59
CA THR A 33 -13.56 -0.53 -10.37
C THR A 33 -12.23 0.21 -10.51
N LEU A 34 -12.29 1.51 -10.82
CA LEU A 34 -11.08 2.34 -10.81
C LEU A 34 -10.81 2.81 -9.38
N ASP A 35 -9.89 2.12 -8.71
CA ASP A 35 -9.32 2.56 -7.43
C ASP A 35 -8.28 3.65 -7.71
N VAL A 36 -8.77 4.88 -7.86
CA VAL A 36 -7.93 6.07 -7.95
C VAL A 36 -7.50 6.39 -6.52
N GLY A 37 -6.40 5.79 -6.07
CA GLY A 37 -5.86 5.89 -4.71
C GLY A 37 -5.40 7.28 -4.26
N PHE A 38 -6.11 8.35 -4.64
CA PHE A 38 -5.87 9.75 -4.32
C PHE A 38 -7.08 10.36 -3.60
N GLY A 39 -6.94 10.57 -2.28
CA GLY A 39 -7.92 11.33 -1.50
C GLY A 39 -9.32 10.69 -1.40
N PRO A 40 -10.41 11.46 -1.21
CA PRO A 40 -11.77 10.93 -1.01
C PRO A 40 -12.40 10.25 -2.24
N PHE A 41 -11.64 10.04 -3.33
CA PHE A 41 -12.11 9.46 -4.59
C PHE A 41 -11.86 7.95 -4.69
N LYS A 42 -12.21 7.20 -3.63
CA LYS A 42 -11.74 5.81 -3.43
C LYS A 42 -12.21 4.79 -4.46
N THR A 43 -13.35 4.96 -5.14
CA THR A 43 -13.76 4.04 -6.22
C THR A 43 -14.77 4.72 -7.12
N ARG A 44 -14.44 4.94 -8.41
CA ARG A 44 -15.49 5.18 -9.42
C ARG A 44 -15.73 3.89 -10.18
N VAL A 45 -16.96 3.41 -10.09
CA VAL A 45 -17.47 2.32 -10.93
C VAL A 45 -17.78 2.93 -12.30
N ILE A 46 -17.02 2.52 -13.32
CA ILE A 46 -17.31 2.90 -14.70
C ILE A 46 -17.90 1.67 -15.39
N GLY A 47 -19.23 1.58 -15.36
CA GLY A 47 -20.03 0.51 -15.95
C GLY A 47 -21.50 0.65 -15.55
N PRO A 48 -22.44 0.01 -16.27
CA PRO A 48 -23.82 -0.11 -15.80
C PRO A 48 -23.80 -0.76 -14.41
N PRO A 49 -24.47 -0.18 -13.40
CA PRO A 49 -24.52 -0.79 -12.09
C PRO A 49 -25.24 -2.14 -12.21
N GLU A 50 -24.61 -3.22 -11.73
CA GLU A 50 -25.36 -4.43 -11.42
C GLU A 50 -26.35 -4.10 -10.30
N GLU A 51 -27.57 -4.60 -10.45
CA GLU A 51 -28.63 -4.43 -9.47
C GLU A 51 -28.18 -4.98 -8.11
N LYS A 52 -28.51 -4.23 -7.05
CA LYS A 52 -28.19 -4.56 -5.66
C LYS A 52 -28.45 -6.04 -5.34
N SER A 53 -27.41 -6.78 -5.01
CA SER A 53 -27.48 -7.87 -4.04
C SER A 53 -26.48 -7.59 -2.92
N GLU A 54 -27.02 -7.27 -1.75
CA GLU A 54 -26.30 -7.39 -0.49
C GLU A 54 -25.75 -8.82 -0.34
N GLU A 55 -24.61 -8.95 0.36
CA GLU A 55 -23.86 -10.19 0.69
C GLU A 55 -22.69 -10.57 -0.23
N ALA A 56 -21.46 -10.29 0.26
CA ALA A 56 -20.39 -11.30 0.41
C ALA A 56 -19.16 -10.67 1.11
N VAL A 57 -19.28 -10.51 2.43
CA VAL A 57 -18.12 -10.68 3.30
C VAL A 57 -17.67 -12.13 3.13
N GLY A 58 -16.54 -12.33 2.46
CA GLY A 58 -15.83 -13.60 2.38
C GLY A 58 -16.45 -14.67 1.47
N SER A 59 -15.98 -14.74 0.23
CA SER A 59 -15.89 -16.03 -0.46
C SER A 59 -14.86 -15.98 -1.58
N THR A 60 -13.97 -16.95 -1.51
CA THR A 60 -12.97 -17.37 -2.47
C THR A 60 -13.65 -17.80 -3.79
N GLU A 61 -14.19 -16.87 -4.56
CA GLU A 61 -14.82 -17.20 -5.84
C GLU A 61 -13.76 -17.26 -6.94
N SER A 62 -13.45 -18.51 -7.30
CA SER A 62 -12.67 -19.01 -8.44
C SER A 62 -11.57 -18.07 -8.94
N PHE A 63 -10.34 -18.33 -8.48
CA PHE A 63 -9.17 -17.55 -8.91
C PHE A 63 -9.03 -17.48 -10.44
N ILE A 64 -9.50 -18.48 -11.19
CA ILE A 64 -9.54 -18.49 -12.67
C ILE A 64 -10.65 -19.48 -13.12
N ASP A 65 -11.67 -19.02 -13.86
CA ASP A 65 -12.59 -19.90 -14.60
C ASP A 65 -11.92 -20.35 -15.91
N PHE A 66 -11.17 -21.44 -15.82
CA PHE A 66 -10.41 -22.03 -16.93
C PHE A 66 -11.29 -22.72 -17.97
N GLU A 67 -12.53 -23.09 -17.63
CA GLU A 67 -13.37 -23.95 -18.48
C GLU A 67 -14.11 -23.21 -19.60
N ASN A 68 -14.29 -21.89 -19.51
CA ASN A 68 -15.14 -21.13 -20.45
C ASN A 68 -14.47 -19.90 -21.09
N THR A 69 -13.16 -19.75 -20.92
CA THR A 69 -12.44 -18.55 -21.36
C THR A 69 -11.61 -18.82 -22.62
N SER A 70 -11.71 -17.96 -23.63
CA SER A 70 -10.84 -18.05 -24.82
C SER A 70 -9.36 -18.01 -24.40
N PRO A 71 -8.45 -18.74 -25.06
CA PRO A 71 -7.04 -18.79 -24.67
C PRO A 71 -6.38 -17.40 -24.64
N VAL A 72 -6.89 -16.46 -25.43
CA VAL A 72 -6.44 -15.06 -25.45
C VAL A 72 -6.87 -14.30 -24.19
N ASN A 73 -8.12 -14.49 -23.73
CA ASN A 73 -8.60 -13.86 -22.51
C ASN A 73 -7.88 -14.39 -21.27
N LEU A 74 -7.50 -15.67 -21.27
CA LEU A 74 -6.74 -16.26 -20.17
C LEU A 74 -5.36 -15.59 -20.01
N VAL A 75 -4.65 -15.36 -21.12
CA VAL A 75 -3.37 -14.65 -21.13
C VAL A 75 -3.53 -13.22 -20.63
N ILE A 76 -4.62 -12.54 -21.03
CA ILE A 76 -4.92 -11.18 -20.59
C ILE A 76 -5.21 -11.15 -19.08
N VAL A 77 -6.00 -12.09 -18.54
CA VAL A 77 -6.30 -12.16 -17.11
C VAL A 77 -5.05 -12.43 -16.28
N LEU A 78 -4.18 -13.36 -16.73
CA LEU A 78 -2.92 -13.66 -16.05
C LEU A 78 -1.95 -12.47 -16.04
N THR A 79 -1.73 -11.86 -17.20
CA THR A 79 -0.82 -10.73 -17.33
C THR A 79 -1.34 -9.48 -16.60
N SER A 80 -2.61 -9.15 -16.75
CA SER A 80 -3.23 -8.01 -16.04
C SER A 80 -3.31 -8.24 -14.52
N GLY A 81 -3.58 -9.46 -14.08
CA GLY A 81 -3.55 -9.84 -12.67
C GLY A 81 -2.15 -9.71 -12.06
N ALA A 82 -1.11 -10.14 -12.77
CA ALA A 82 0.28 -9.97 -12.35
C ALA A 82 0.67 -8.48 -12.22
N VAL A 83 0.26 -7.65 -13.20
CA VAL A 83 0.50 -6.20 -13.18
C VAL A 83 -0.25 -5.52 -12.02
N LYS A 84 -1.50 -5.93 -11.75
CA LYS A 84 -2.29 -5.43 -10.62
C LYS A 84 -1.62 -5.79 -9.28
N LEU A 85 -1.20 -7.05 -9.12
CA LEU A 85 -0.50 -7.51 -7.91
C LEU A 85 0.84 -6.79 -7.69
N ALA A 86 1.60 -6.55 -8.76
CA ALA A 86 2.84 -5.78 -8.69
C ALA A 86 2.59 -4.33 -8.23
N GLY A 87 1.53 -3.71 -8.75
CA GLY A 87 1.13 -2.37 -8.36
C GLY A 87 0.64 -2.26 -6.90
N GLU A 88 -0.10 -3.27 -6.40
CA GLU A 88 -0.53 -3.32 -4.99
C GLU A 88 0.66 -3.63 -4.05
N GLY A 89 1.59 -4.48 -4.49
CA GLY A 89 2.83 -4.76 -3.76
C GLY A 89 3.69 -3.51 -3.57
N LEU A 90 3.78 -2.65 -4.58
CA LEU A 90 4.48 -1.36 -4.48
C LEU A 90 3.84 -0.43 -3.43
N LYS A 91 2.51 -0.37 -3.37
CA LYS A 91 1.78 0.41 -2.35
C LYS A 91 2.07 -0.09 -0.94
N ILE A 92 2.00 -1.40 -0.71
CA ILE A 92 2.33 -2.02 0.60
C ILE A 92 3.79 -1.69 0.97
N SER A 93 4.72 -1.82 0.02
CA SER A 93 6.13 -1.52 0.28
C SER A 93 6.35 -0.06 0.68
N ARG A 94 5.61 0.88 0.07
CA ARG A 94 5.64 2.29 0.45
C ARG A 94 5.15 2.49 1.88
N GLU A 95 4.00 1.94 2.22
CA GLU A 95 3.40 2.06 3.55
C GLU A 95 4.33 1.51 4.64
N VAL A 96 5.00 0.38 4.38
CA VAL A 96 5.99 -0.21 5.30
C VAL A 96 7.21 0.70 5.47
N ILE A 97 7.73 1.28 4.40
CA ILE A 97 8.90 2.16 4.45
C ILE A 97 8.57 3.48 5.15
N GLU A 98 7.40 4.06 4.90
CA GLU A 98 6.92 5.26 5.60
C GLU A 98 6.71 4.98 7.09
N ALA A 99 6.13 3.82 7.45
CA ALA A 99 5.97 3.41 8.84
C ALA A 99 7.33 3.19 9.54
N ALA A 100 8.29 2.59 8.84
CA ALA A 100 9.64 2.40 9.36
C ALA A 100 10.36 3.74 9.60
N ASP A 101 10.26 4.68 8.67
CA ASP A 101 10.87 6.01 8.80
C ASP A 101 10.26 6.76 10.00
N LEU A 102 8.93 6.69 10.16
CA LEU A 102 8.22 7.32 11.27
C LEU A 102 8.54 6.65 12.63
N PHE A 103 8.70 5.33 12.65
CA PHE A 103 9.15 4.58 13.82
C PHE A 103 10.57 5.00 14.22
N VAL A 104 11.52 4.97 13.29
CA VAL A 104 12.92 5.34 13.54
C VAL A 104 13.01 6.78 14.06
N GLY A 105 12.31 7.72 13.42
CA GLY A 105 12.26 9.11 13.86
C GLY A 105 11.75 9.25 15.30
N ARG A 106 10.62 8.62 15.63
CA ARG A 106 10.02 8.71 16.96
C ARG A 106 10.90 8.06 18.04
N TYR A 107 11.48 6.89 17.76
CA TYR A 107 12.33 6.19 18.72
C TYR A 107 13.67 6.90 18.94
N LEU A 108 14.27 7.49 17.90
CA LEU A 108 15.47 8.30 18.05
C LEU A 108 15.24 9.50 18.97
N VAL A 109 14.11 10.20 18.82
CA VAL A 109 13.77 11.32 19.71
C VAL A 109 13.56 10.85 21.15
N LEU A 110 12.84 9.74 21.36
CA LEU A 110 12.63 9.18 22.70
C LEU A 110 13.94 8.75 23.36
N LEU A 111 14.80 8.03 22.64
CA LEU A 111 16.10 7.60 23.16
C LEU A 111 17.03 8.78 23.43
N ALA A 112 17.08 9.77 22.54
CA ALA A 112 17.89 10.98 22.75
C ALA A 112 17.42 11.75 23.98
N THR A 113 16.11 11.93 24.13
CA THR A 113 15.52 12.61 25.30
C THR A 113 15.80 11.84 26.58
N ALA A 114 15.60 10.52 26.57
CA ALA A 114 15.89 9.65 27.70
C ALA A 114 17.38 9.68 28.08
N TYR A 115 18.27 9.64 27.09
CA TYR A 115 19.71 9.72 27.31
C TYR A 115 20.12 11.05 27.96
N ILE A 116 19.61 12.18 27.45
CA ILE A 116 19.86 13.51 28.03
C ILE A 116 19.32 13.57 29.46
N GLY A 117 18.09 13.10 29.70
CA GLY A 117 17.49 13.06 31.03
C GLY A 117 18.29 12.21 32.01
N LEU A 118 18.74 11.04 31.58
CA LEU A 118 19.58 10.14 32.38
C LEU A 118 20.95 10.77 32.67
N LYS A 119 21.58 11.42 31.68
CA LYS A 119 22.83 12.15 31.89
C LYS A 119 22.66 13.34 32.84
N PHE A 120 21.56 14.08 32.73
CA PHE A 120 21.25 15.18 33.64
C PHE A 120 21.07 14.68 35.07
N LEU A 121 20.33 13.59 35.27
CA LEU A 121 20.14 12.96 36.57
C LEU A 121 21.46 12.45 37.14
N HIS A 122 22.29 11.80 36.31
CA HIS A 122 23.63 11.34 36.69
C HIS A 122 24.47 12.51 37.22
N PHE A 123 24.57 13.62 36.49
CA PHE A 123 25.36 14.78 36.93
C PHE A 123 24.77 15.52 38.14
N LYS A 124 23.45 15.40 38.36
CA LYS A 124 22.81 15.98 39.54
C LYS A 124 23.08 15.17 40.80
N ILE A 125 23.16 13.85 40.69
CA ILE A 125 23.39 12.92 41.81
C ILE A 125 24.88 12.74 42.09
N PHE A 126 25.71 12.68 41.04
CA PHE A 126 27.17 12.55 41.10
C PHE A 126 27.82 13.79 40.48
N PRO A 127 28.05 14.85 41.27
CA PRO A 127 28.77 16.02 40.80
C PRO A 127 30.27 15.72 40.75
N ASP A 128 30.75 15.22 39.61
CA ASP A 128 32.18 14.93 39.38
C ASP A 128 33.03 16.20 39.07
N PHE A 129 32.47 17.40 39.23
CA PHE A 129 33.23 18.64 39.06
C PHE A 129 33.88 19.06 40.39
N PRO A 130 35.21 19.21 40.47
CA PRO A 130 35.86 19.77 41.64
C PRO A 130 35.39 21.22 41.86
N PRO A 131 35.05 21.63 43.09
CA PRO A 131 34.72 23.01 43.39
C PRO A 131 35.99 23.85 43.22
N PHE A 132 36.00 24.73 42.21
CA PHE A 132 36.86 25.91 42.22
C PHE A 132 36.22 26.98 43.08
#